data_AF-A0A348N635-F1
#
_entry.id   AF-A0A348N635-F1
#
_cell.length_a   1.000
_cell.length_b   1.000
_cell.length_c   1.000
_cell.angle_alpha   90.00
_cell.angle_beta   90.00
_cell.angle_gamma   90.00
#
_symmetry.space_group_name_H-M   'P 1'
#
loop_
_entity.id
_entity.type
_entity.pdbx_description
1 polymer ?
#
loop_
_entity_poly.entity_id
_entity_poly.type
_entity_poly.pdbx_seq_one_letter_code
_entity_poly.pdbx_strand_id
1 'polypeptide(L)'
;MKKRLMKRRMLIVSLVMTLLLSSVLVLGGCGCSNDNSNTESSNASETTSLQKKLDIKDFVWNVGQGKKNGKDVYVFNLTNNSKYDLLGVDIKYKTKSGLTPEQLSVFDGFMSKHASYIKEGQTTADVNLQGKDEAYVPSKGAVENVLVALGIGDSSWRESPTTQQFDLMEPSELQIAVVDGDTLYFAYYDFASQTWKMDSKTVELNKWPSSEIAKKIPKLDGHVFRSQSYDSIGTMDIDVYNVNSEEYNEYIEKLKSNGFTEDIKENDYNSSTTWEAKDKDGNKVRLEYDKEKKQLDINGTGKKTEK
;
A
#
# COMPACT_ATOMS: atom_id res chain seq x y z
N MET A 1 13.93 32.49 16.04
CA MET A 1 13.99 32.12 14.59
C MET A 1 14.40 30.68 14.28
N LYS A 2 14.98 29.88 15.20
CA LYS A 2 15.40 28.49 14.91
C LYS A 2 14.29 27.40 14.92
N LYS A 3 13.08 27.68 15.44
CA LYS A 3 11.98 26.69 15.48
C LYS A 3 11.15 26.56 14.19
N ARG A 4 11.26 27.49 13.23
CA ARG A 4 10.51 27.44 11.95
C ARG A 4 11.20 26.65 10.83
N LEU A 5 12.50 26.38 10.93
CA LEU A 5 13.25 25.63 9.90
C LEU A 5 13.15 24.10 10.04
N MET A 6 12.91 23.57 11.26
CA MET A 6 12.80 22.11 11.47
C MET A 6 11.48 21.52 10.96
N LYS A 7 10.40 22.31 10.88
CA LYS A 7 9.10 21.80 10.38
C LYS A 7 9.07 21.55 8.87
N ARG A 8 9.97 22.15 8.07
CA ARG A 8 9.97 21.96 6.60
C ARG A 8 10.79 20.77 6.12
N ARG A 9 11.68 20.20 6.95
CA ARG A 9 12.53 19.06 6.55
C ARG A 9 11.98 17.68 6.95
N MET A 10 10.98 17.65 7.83
CA MET A 10 10.37 16.41 8.32
C MET A 10 9.07 16.04 7.57
N LEU A 11 8.63 16.88 6.64
CA LEU A 11 7.34 16.75 5.94
C LEU A 11 7.43 15.96 4.61
N ILE A 12 8.63 15.56 4.17
CA ILE A 12 8.82 14.84 2.89
C ILE A 12 9.07 13.34 3.10
N VAL A 13 9.53 12.91 4.28
CA VAL A 13 9.94 11.51 4.53
C VAL A 13 8.78 10.61 4.98
N SER A 14 7.62 11.17 5.32
CA SER A 14 6.46 10.40 5.81
C SER A 14 5.28 10.35 4.83
N LEU A 15 5.43 10.88 3.60
CA LEU A 15 4.32 10.99 2.64
C LEU A 15 4.15 9.78 1.71
N VAL A 16 5.10 8.82 1.70
CA VAL A 16 5.13 7.72 0.70
C VAL A 16 4.59 6.39 1.27
N MET A 17 4.37 6.28 2.59
CA MET A 17 3.96 5.04 3.28
C MET A 17 2.45 4.74 3.22
N THR A 18 1.65 5.45 2.41
CA THR A 18 0.17 5.29 2.38
C THR A 18 -0.40 5.46 0.96
N LEU A 19 0.37 5.08 -0.06
CA LEU A 19 0.08 5.41 -1.46
C LEU A 19 -0.23 4.21 -2.36
N LEU A 20 -0.52 3.03 -1.78
CA LEU A 20 -0.85 1.85 -2.59
C LEU A 20 -2.35 1.67 -2.88
N LEU A 21 -3.26 2.18 -2.04
CA LEU A 21 -4.70 2.31 -2.39
C LEU A 21 -5.44 3.53 -1.78
N SER A 22 -4.75 4.39 -1.02
CA SER A 22 -5.39 5.43 -0.17
C SER A 22 -5.11 6.88 -0.60
N SER A 23 -4.67 7.11 -1.83
CA SER A 23 -4.57 8.47 -2.36
C SER A 23 -4.87 8.53 -3.85
N VAL A 24 -6.15 8.45 -4.18
CA VAL A 24 -6.68 9.16 -5.34
C VAL A 24 -6.74 10.64 -4.98
N LEU A 25 -5.59 11.32 -5.03
CA LEU A 25 -5.59 12.79 -5.10
C LEU A 25 -5.90 13.17 -6.54
N VAL A 26 -7.17 13.49 -6.79
CA VAL A 26 -7.57 14.33 -7.92
C VAL A 26 -6.98 15.72 -7.67
N LEU A 27 -5.78 15.98 -8.19
CA LEU A 27 -5.33 17.35 -8.40
C LEU A 27 -5.80 17.78 -9.80
N GLY A 28 -7.07 18.19 -9.85
CA GLY A 28 -7.52 19.15 -10.85
C GLY A 28 -6.90 20.50 -10.51
N GLY A 29 -5.87 20.90 -11.26
CA GLY A 29 -5.27 22.22 -11.21
C GLY A 29 -5.34 22.85 -12.60
N CYS A 30 -6.02 23.99 -12.68
CA CYS A 30 -6.25 24.75 -13.90
C CYS A 30 -4.98 25.02 -14.72
N GLY A 31 -5.19 25.04 -16.04
CA GLY A 31 -4.20 25.17 -17.07
C GLY A 31 -3.34 26.44 -17.05
N CYS A 32 -2.17 26.30 -17.68
CA CYS A 32 -1.71 27.17 -18.74
C CYS A 32 -0.85 26.36 -19.73
N SER A 33 -1.46 26.10 -20.89
CA SER A 33 -0.97 25.91 -22.26
C SER A 33 0.28 25.08 -22.63
N ASN A 34 -0.03 24.05 -23.43
CA ASN A 34 0.66 23.50 -24.60
C ASN A 34 2.16 23.14 -24.53
N ASP A 35 2.41 21.83 -24.49
CA ASP A 35 3.01 21.18 -25.67
C ASP A 35 2.46 19.76 -25.85
N ASN A 36 2.09 19.48 -27.09
CA ASN A 36 1.35 18.31 -27.54
C ASN A 36 2.34 17.19 -27.86
N SER A 37 2.36 16.12 -27.05
CA SER A 37 2.89 14.83 -27.51
C SER A 37 2.02 13.70 -26.97
N ASN A 38 1.19 13.15 -27.87
CA ASN A 38 0.37 11.96 -27.63
C ASN A 38 1.26 10.78 -27.24
N THR A 39 1.10 10.29 -26.01
CA THR A 39 1.49 8.93 -25.60
C THR A 39 0.41 8.33 -24.70
N GLU A 40 -0.81 8.18 -25.21
CA GLU A 40 -1.91 7.47 -24.51
C GLU A 40 -2.30 6.12 -25.17
N SER A 41 -1.49 5.58 -26.08
CA SER A 41 -1.95 4.46 -26.93
C SER A 41 -1.42 3.05 -26.59
N SER A 42 -0.47 2.86 -25.65
CA SER A 42 0.05 1.51 -25.35
C SER A 42 -0.75 0.78 -24.25
N ASN A 43 -1.07 1.46 -23.15
CA ASN A 43 -1.56 0.78 -21.96
C ASN A 43 -3.06 0.45 -22.02
N ALA A 44 -3.87 1.21 -22.77
CA ALA A 44 -5.31 0.98 -22.87
C ALA A 44 -5.68 -0.38 -23.51
N SER A 45 -4.84 -0.88 -24.42
CA SER A 45 -5.03 -2.17 -25.07
C SER A 45 -4.74 -3.32 -24.09
N GLU A 46 -3.67 -3.20 -23.31
CA GLU A 46 -3.26 -4.19 -22.31
C GLU A 46 -4.24 -4.29 -21.15
N THR A 47 -4.69 -3.16 -20.59
CA THR A 47 -5.70 -3.12 -19.51
C THR A 47 -7.00 -3.77 -19.95
N THR A 48 -7.47 -3.50 -21.17
CA THR A 48 -8.65 -4.14 -21.76
C THR A 48 -8.47 -5.67 -21.88
N SER A 49 -7.25 -6.12 -22.21
CA SER A 49 -6.95 -7.55 -22.32
C SER A 49 -6.92 -8.24 -20.96
N LEU A 50 -6.39 -7.60 -19.92
CA LEU A 50 -6.31 -8.12 -18.57
C LEU A 50 -7.69 -8.15 -17.92
N GLN A 51 -8.49 -7.08 -18.07
CA GLN A 51 -9.86 -7.00 -17.57
C GLN A 51 -10.71 -8.19 -18.02
N LYS A 52 -10.58 -8.63 -19.28
CA LYS A 52 -11.31 -9.79 -19.84
C LYS A 52 -10.85 -11.13 -19.27
N LYS A 53 -9.66 -11.19 -18.67
CA LYS A 53 -9.07 -12.41 -18.09
C LYS A 53 -9.33 -12.53 -16.59
N LEU A 54 -9.77 -11.47 -15.91
CA LEU A 54 -10.09 -11.50 -14.49
C LEU A 54 -11.50 -12.07 -14.29
N ASP A 55 -11.63 -13.10 -13.47
CA ASP A 55 -12.90 -13.62 -12.98
C ASP A 55 -12.98 -13.36 -11.47
N ILE A 56 -14.08 -12.76 -11.01
CA ILE A 56 -14.32 -12.55 -9.58
C ILE A 56 -14.32 -13.87 -8.80
N LYS A 57 -14.68 -14.99 -9.44
CA LYS A 57 -14.68 -16.33 -8.80
C LYS A 57 -13.28 -16.82 -8.43
N ASP A 58 -12.24 -16.26 -9.05
CA ASP A 58 -10.85 -16.56 -8.68
C ASP A 58 -10.48 -15.96 -7.31
N PHE A 59 -11.25 -15.00 -6.80
CA PHE A 59 -11.00 -14.38 -5.51
C PHE A 59 -12.10 -14.80 -4.56
N VAL A 60 -11.80 -15.73 -3.65
CA VAL A 60 -12.78 -16.21 -2.66
C VAL A 60 -12.54 -15.46 -1.37
N TRP A 61 -13.51 -14.65 -0.93
CA TRP A 61 -13.39 -13.90 0.32
C TRP A 61 -14.47 -14.22 1.33
N ASN A 62 -14.17 -13.92 2.59
CA ASN A 62 -15.16 -13.83 3.66
C ASN A 62 -14.83 -12.67 4.60
N VAL A 63 -15.88 -12.15 5.24
CA VAL A 63 -15.75 -11.25 6.38
C VAL A 63 -16.58 -11.82 7.53
N GLY A 64 -15.97 -11.93 8.70
CA GLY A 64 -16.61 -12.52 9.87
C GLY A 64 -15.89 -12.18 11.17
N GLN A 65 -16.39 -12.70 12.28
CA GLN A 65 -15.77 -12.53 13.59
C GLN A 65 -14.47 -13.34 13.69
N GLY A 66 -13.45 -12.72 14.26
CA GLY A 66 -12.13 -13.30 14.50
C GLY A 66 -11.45 -12.66 15.71
N LYS A 67 -10.17 -12.97 15.90
CA LYS A 67 -9.36 -12.43 17.00
C LYS A 67 -8.09 -11.78 16.48
N LYS A 68 -7.84 -10.55 16.93
CA LYS A 68 -6.59 -9.82 16.66
C LYS A 68 -6.10 -9.17 17.95
N ASN A 69 -4.85 -9.44 18.32
CA ASN A 69 -4.23 -8.96 19.57
C ASN A 69 -5.09 -9.25 20.82
N GLY A 70 -5.71 -10.44 20.87
CA GLY A 70 -6.56 -10.88 21.99
C GLY A 70 -7.95 -10.25 22.03
N LYS A 71 -8.32 -9.39 21.07
CA LYS A 71 -9.65 -8.75 20.99
C LYS A 71 -10.50 -9.40 19.92
N ASP A 72 -11.79 -9.56 20.21
CA ASP A 72 -12.78 -9.97 19.22
C ASP A 72 -13.01 -8.79 18.24
N VAL A 73 -12.83 -9.07 16.95
CA VAL A 73 -12.93 -8.09 15.87
C VAL A 73 -13.51 -8.73 14.62
N TYR A 74 -14.00 -7.93 13.68
CA TYR A 74 -14.29 -8.40 12.33
C TYR A 74 -13.01 -8.45 11.50
N VAL A 75 -12.87 -9.54 10.76
CA VAL A 75 -11.69 -9.82 9.95
C VAL A 75 -12.08 -10.22 8.54
N PHE A 76 -11.24 -9.81 7.60
CA PHE A 76 -11.32 -10.14 6.19
C PHE A 76 -10.26 -11.18 5.86
N ASN A 77 -10.68 -12.18 5.08
CA ASN A 77 -9.81 -13.20 4.51
C ASN A 77 -10.09 -13.29 3.01
N LEU A 78 -9.04 -13.48 2.21
CA LEU A 78 -9.16 -13.68 0.77
C LEU A 78 -8.17 -14.75 0.30
N THR A 79 -8.69 -15.73 -0.44
CA THR A 79 -7.89 -16.72 -1.18
C THR A 79 -7.81 -16.30 -2.65
N ASN A 80 -6.58 -16.18 -3.15
CA ASN A 80 -6.29 -15.85 -4.54
C ASN A 80 -6.14 -17.14 -5.35
N ASN A 81 -7.22 -17.61 -5.96
CA ASN A 81 -7.19 -18.73 -6.90
C ASN A 81 -6.86 -18.31 -8.34
N SER A 82 -6.51 -17.04 -8.59
CA SER A 82 -6.10 -16.61 -9.92
C SER A 82 -4.70 -17.14 -10.27
N LYS A 83 -4.28 -16.96 -11.52
CA LYS A 83 -2.90 -17.24 -11.95
C LYS A 83 -1.92 -16.08 -11.71
N TYR A 84 -2.41 -14.95 -11.20
CA TYR A 84 -1.61 -13.75 -10.99
C TYR A 84 -1.23 -13.62 -9.52
N ASP A 85 -0.06 -13.05 -9.27
CA ASP A 85 0.30 -12.57 -7.95
C ASP A 85 -0.38 -11.21 -7.69
N LEU A 86 -0.64 -10.91 -6.42
CA LEU A 86 -1.22 -9.64 -5.99
C LEU A 86 -0.26 -8.88 -5.09
N LEU A 87 -0.27 -7.55 -5.21
CA LEU A 87 0.42 -6.62 -4.32
C LEU A 87 -0.59 -5.73 -3.58
N GLY A 88 -1.37 -6.38 -2.74
CA GLY A 88 -2.39 -5.74 -1.92
C GLY A 88 -3.82 -5.99 -2.41
N VAL A 89 -4.71 -5.99 -1.42
CA VAL A 89 -6.14 -6.22 -1.56
C VAL A 89 -6.91 -5.28 -0.62
N ASP A 90 -8.09 -4.84 -1.05
CA ASP A 90 -8.95 -3.95 -0.29
C ASP A 90 -10.42 -4.31 -0.54
N ILE A 91 -11.10 -4.85 0.48
CA ILE A 91 -12.56 -5.04 0.44
C ILE A 91 -13.25 -3.85 1.11
N LYS A 92 -14.21 -3.27 0.40
CA LYS A 92 -15.02 -2.16 0.86
C LYS A 92 -16.47 -2.58 1.02
N TYR A 93 -17.07 -2.12 2.11
CA TYR A 93 -18.50 -2.24 2.38
C TYR A 93 -19.11 -0.87 2.57
N LYS A 94 -20.36 -0.72 2.15
CA LYS A 94 -21.18 0.47 2.36
C LYS A 94 -22.45 0.11 3.13
N THR A 95 -23.13 1.12 3.66
CA THR A 95 -24.47 0.93 4.22
C THR A 95 -25.43 0.40 3.16
N LYS A 96 -26.30 -0.54 3.54
CA LYS A 96 -27.34 -1.06 2.64
C LYS A 96 -28.27 0.06 2.19
N SER A 97 -28.74 -0.04 0.95
CA SER A 97 -29.71 0.91 0.41
C SER A 97 -31.07 0.81 1.13
N GLY A 98 -31.73 1.96 1.34
CA GLY A 98 -33.09 2.01 1.91
C GLY A 98 -33.18 1.95 3.44
N LEU A 99 -32.06 2.04 4.15
CA LEU A 99 -32.06 2.15 5.61
C LEU A 99 -32.57 3.52 6.08
N THR A 100 -33.34 3.54 7.18
CA THR A 100 -33.80 4.78 7.78
C THR A 100 -32.73 5.42 8.67
N PRO A 101 -32.80 6.73 8.96
CA PRO A 101 -31.90 7.39 9.90
C PRO A 101 -31.86 6.71 11.28
N GLU A 102 -33.00 6.23 11.76
CA GLU A 102 -33.10 5.53 13.04
C GLU A 102 -32.31 4.22 13.04
N GLN A 103 -32.34 3.46 11.94
CA GLN A 103 -31.54 2.24 11.80
C GLN A 103 -30.04 2.55 11.77
N LEU A 104 -29.65 3.66 11.13
CA LEU A 104 -28.26 4.09 11.03
C LEU A 104 -27.71 4.75 12.31
N SER A 105 -28.56 5.02 13.31
CA SER A 105 -28.13 5.61 14.59
C SER A 105 -27.11 4.76 15.37
N VAL A 106 -26.96 3.47 15.03
CA VAL A 106 -25.89 2.60 15.56
C VAL A 106 -24.47 3.13 15.26
N PHE A 107 -24.33 4.06 14.30
CA PHE A 107 -23.07 4.71 13.97
C PHE A 107 -22.87 6.08 14.64
N ASP A 108 -23.85 6.61 15.39
CA ASP A 108 -23.77 7.96 15.97
C ASP A 108 -22.58 8.14 16.93
N GLY A 109 -22.27 7.09 17.70
CA GLY A 109 -21.11 7.08 18.59
C GLY A 109 -19.79 7.19 17.84
N PHE A 110 -19.67 6.48 16.71
CA PHE A 110 -18.51 6.58 15.81
C PHE A 110 -18.42 7.99 15.21
N MET A 111 -19.53 8.52 14.68
CA MET A 111 -19.57 9.87 14.11
C MET A 111 -19.15 10.94 15.12
N SER A 112 -19.67 10.87 16.34
CA SER A 112 -19.38 11.82 17.41
C SER A 112 -17.90 11.78 17.83
N LYS A 113 -17.33 10.57 17.94
CA LYS A 113 -15.92 10.35 18.31
C LYS A 113 -14.96 10.90 17.26
N HIS A 114 -15.35 10.88 15.98
CA HIS A 114 -14.49 11.28 14.85
C HIS A 114 -14.91 12.59 14.18
N ALA A 115 -15.79 13.38 14.81
CA ALA A 115 -16.38 14.60 14.26
C ALA A 115 -15.39 15.59 13.63
N SER A 116 -14.17 15.70 14.18
CA SER A 116 -13.13 16.61 13.64
C SER A 116 -12.58 16.22 12.27
N TYR A 117 -12.81 14.98 11.83
CA TYR A 117 -12.33 14.44 10.55
C TYR A 117 -13.46 14.23 9.54
N ILE A 118 -14.70 14.36 9.98
CA ILE A 118 -15.89 14.21 9.16
C ILE A 118 -16.11 15.51 8.41
N LYS A 119 -16.19 15.42 7.08
CA LYS A 119 -16.40 16.58 6.21
C LYS A 119 -17.85 17.03 6.31
N GLU A 120 -18.07 18.33 6.09
CA GLU A 120 -19.41 18.90 6.02
C GLU A 120 -20.27 18.14 5.00
N GLY A 121 -21.50 17.80 5.41
CA GLY A 121 -22.45 17.04 4.58
C GLY A 121 -22.34 15.53 4.69
N GLN A 122 -21.30 14.97 5.31
CA GLN A 122 -21.23 13.53 5.56
C GLN A 122 -22.11 13.13 6.75
N THR A 123 -22.82 12.02 6.60
CA THR A 123 -23.80 11.49 7.56
C THR A 123 -23.49 10.03 7.91
N THR A 124 -24.28 9.44 8.81
CA THR A 124 -24.16 8.00 9.14
C THR A 124 -24.38 7.09 7.92
N ALA A 125 -25.07 7.55 6.87
CA ALA A 125 -25.21 6.81 5.63
C ALA A 125 -23.89 6.68 4.85
N ASP A 126 -22.94 7.59 5.06
CA ASP A 126 -21.63 7.60 4.39
C ASP A 126 -20.57 6.74 5.10
N VAL A 127 -20.94 6.15 6.25
CA VAL A 127 -20.07 5.22 6.97
C VAL A 127 -19.82 3.99 6.11
N ASN A 128 -18.58 3.54 6.09
CA ASN A 128 -18.13 2.38 5.35
C ASN A 128 -17.32 1.44 6.25
N LEU A 129 -17.10 0.21 5.77
CA LEU A 129 -16.08 -0.68 6.33
C LEU A 129 -15.01 -0.93 5.28
N GLN A 130 -13.78 -1.09 5.76
CA GLN A 130 -12.63 -1.37 4.92
C GLN A 130 -11.76 -2.48 5.52
N GLY A 131 -11.49 -3.53 4.75
CA GLY A 131 -10.50 -4.54 5.06
C GLY A 131 -9.37 -4.47 4.04
N LYS A 132 -8.26 -3.81 4.41
CA LYS A 132 -7.14 -3.54 3.51
C LYS A 132 -5.85 -4.19 4.01
N ASP A 133 -5.15 -4.88 3.12
CA ASP A 133 -3.80 -5.35 3.32
C ASP A 133 -2.96 -5.06 2.08
N GLU A 134 -1.69 -4.69 2.28
CA GLU A 134 -0.74 -4.35 1.22
C GLU A 134 0.32 -5.46 1.05
N ALA A 135 0.15 -6.59 1.74
CA ALA A 135 1.04 -7.73 1.61
C ALA A 135 1.00 -8.35 0.19
N TYR A 136 2.10 -9.02 -0.16
CA TYR A 136 2.19 -9.85 -1.36
C TYR A 136 1.37 -11.13 -1.18
N VAL A 137 0.47 -11.39 -2.13
CA VAL A 137 -0.34 -12.60 -2.15
C VAL A 137 0.01 -13.38 -3.42
N PRO A 138 0.78 -14.47 -3.33
CA PRO A 138 1.14 -15.24 -4.51
C PRO A 138 -0.10 -15.84 -5.18
N SER A 139 0.04 -16.23 -6.45
CA SER A 139 -0.93 -17.10 -7.11
C SER A 139 -1.17 -18.35 -6.26
N LYS A 140 -2.45 -18.69 -6.06
CA LYS A 140 -2.89 -19.78 -5.17
C LYS A 140 -2.58 -19.53 -3.69
N GLY A 141 -2.18 -18.32 -3.32
CA GLY A 141 -1.98 -17.88 -1.95
C GLY A 141 -3.24 -17.32 -1.30
N ALA A 142 -3.08 -16.80 -0.08
CA ALA A 142 -4.16 -16.17 0.66
C ALA A 142 -3.63 -15.05 1.56
N VAL A 143 -4.52 -14.15 1.93
CA VAL A 143 -4.36 -13.23 3.05
C VAL A 143 -5.43 -13.54 4.09
N GLU A 144 -5.04 -13.53 5.36
CA GLU A 144 -5.88 -13.93 6.47
C GLU A 144 -5.80 -12.92 7.61
N ASN A 145 -6.88 -12.84 8.39
CA ASN A 145 -6.94 -12.06 9.62
C ASN A 145 -6.66 -10.55 9.43
N VAL A 146 -7.07 -10.00 8.28
CA VAL A 146 -7.01 -8.56 7.99
C VAL A 146 -8.07 -7.85 8.81
N LEU A 147 -7.74 -6.78 9.53
CA LEU A 147 -8.74 -6.05 10.32
C LEU A 147 -9.76 -5.37 9.39
N VAL A 148 -11.05 -5.57 9.65
CA VAL A 148 -12.10 -4.76 9.04
C VAL A 148 -12.37 -3.57 9.95
N ALA A 149 -12.16 -2.38 9.40
CA ALA A 149 -12.16 -1.12 10.12
C ALA A 149 -13.37 -0.26 9.72
N LEU A 150 -13.96 0.45 10.69
CA LEU A 150 -14.94 1.51 10.45
C LEU A 150 -14.29 2.71 9.77
N GLY A 151 -15.00 3.29 8.80
CA GLY A 151 -14.53 4.41 8.01
C GLY A 151 -15.65 5.34 7.54
N ILE A 152 -15.26 6.45 6.91
CA ILE A 152 -16.16 7.39 6.24
C ILE A 152 -15.41 8.05 5.08
N GLY A 153 -16.01 8.07 3.89
CA GLY A 153 -15.29 8.39 2.66
C GLY A 153 -14.01 7.55 2.52
N ASP A 154 -12.87 8.21 2.27
CA ASP A 154 -11.57 7.55 2.09
C ASP A 154 -10.80 7.32 3.40
N SER A 155 -11.39 7.65 4.56
CA SER A 155 -10.74 7.52 5.86
C SER A 155 -11.24 6.29 6.60
N SER A 156 -10.33 5.52 7.19
CA SER A 156 -10.66 4.41 8.09
C SER A 156 -9.90 4.54 9.41
N TRP A 157 -10.55 4.16 10.50
CA TRP A 157 -10.00 4.14 11.85
C TRP A 157 -9.86 2.69 12.27
N ARG A 158 -8.74 2.30 12.92
CA ARG A 158 -8.43 0.93 13.37
C ARG A 158 -9.38 0.44 14.49
N GLU A 159 -10.67 0.55 14.26
CA GLU A 159 -11.80 0.25 15.11
C GLU A 159 -12.69 -0.72 14.36
N SER A 160 -12.90 -1.90 14.94
CA SER A 160 -13.76 -2.93 14.36
C SER A 160 -15.23 -2.53 14.50
N PRO A 161 -16.09 -2.84 13.53
CA PRO A 161 -17.53 -2.71 13.71
C PRO A 161 -18.03 -3.68 14.80
N THR A 162 -19.14 -3.32 15.42
CA THR A 162 -19.99 -4.24 16.17
C THR A 162 -20.82 -5.11 15.22
N THR A 163 -21.44 -6.19 15.73
CA THR A 163 -22.35 -7.01 14.92
C THR A 163 -23.54 -6.22 14.38
N GLN A 164 -24.18 -5.38 15.20
CA GLN A 164 -25.29 -4.53 14.76
C GLN A 164 -24.88 -3.59 13.62
N GLN A 165 -23.68 -3.00 13.71
CA GLN A 165 -23.14 -2.15 12.66
C GLN A 165 -22.85 -2.96 11.39
N PHE A 166 -22.21 -4.13 11.50
CA PHE A 166 -21.88 -4.99 10.37
C PHE A 166 -23.13 -5.51 9.63
N ASP A 167 -24.19 -5.85 10.36
CA ASP A 167 -25.44 -6.36 9.78
C ASP A 167 -26.15 -5.34 8.86
N LEU A 168 -25.83 -4.06 8.99
CA LEU A 168 -26.34 -2.97 8.13
C LEU A 168 -25.49 -2.73 6.87
N MET A 169 -24.40 -3.47 6.69
CA MET A 169 -23.44 -3.26 5.61
C MET A 169 -23.58 -4.31 4.50
N GLU A 170 -23.22 -3.92 3.28
CA GLU A 170 -23.11 -4.80 2.12
C GLU A 170 -21.80 -4.52 1.38
N PRO A 171 -21.19 -5.55 0.74
CA PRO A 171 -19.98 -5.34 -0.03
C PRO A 171 -20.25 -4.38 -1.18
N SER A 172 -19.39 -3.38 -1.35
CA SER A 172 -19.51 -2.37 -2.40
C SER A 172 -18.48 -2.56 -3.49
N GLU A 173 -17.23 -2.83 -3.12
CA GLU A 173 -16.13 -2.96 -4.08
C GLU A 173 -15.02 -3.87 -3.56
N LEU A 174 -14.40 -4.65 -4.44
CA LEU A 174 -13.13 -5.33 -4.19
C LEU A 174 -12.06 -4.66 -5.07
N GLN A 175 -11.00 -4.16 -4.45
CA GLN A 175 -9.84 -3.61 -5.16
C GLN A 175 -8.65 -4.56 -5.01
N ILE A 176 -7.94 -4.82 -6.11
CA ILE A 176 -6.74 -5.66 -6.12
C ILE A 176 -5.67 -5.00 -6.99
N ALA A 177 -4.40 -5.14 -6.60
CA ALA A 177 -3.27 -4.77 -7.44
C ALA A 177 -2.65 -6.03 -8.05
N VAL A 178 -2.79 -6.21 -9.37
CA VAL A 178 -2.45 -7.42 -10.11
C VAL A 178 -1.09 -7.29 -10.77
N VAL A 179 -0.20 -8.25 -10.51
CA VAL A 179 1.11 -8.35 -11.17
C VAL A 179 0.95 -9.14 -12.47
N ASP A 180 1.25 -8.52 -13.62
CA ASP A 180 1.36 -9.19 -14.92
C ASP A 180 2.68 -8.78 -15.60
N GLY A 181 3.64 -9.69 -15.61
CA GLY A 181 5.02 -9.40 -16.01
C GLY A 181 5.67 -8.34 -15.10
N ASP A 182 6.27 -7.32 -15.71
CA ASP A 182 6.93 -6.21 -15.03
C ASP A 182 5.99 -5.01 -14.80
N THR A 183 4.67 -5.24 -14.78
CA THR A 183 3.68 -4.18 -14.58
C THR A 183 2.67 -4.54 -13.49
N LEU A 184 2.39 -3.57 -12.62
CA LEU A 184 1.31 -3.62 -11.64
C LEU A 184 0.10 -2.86 -12.19
N TYR A 185 -1.04 -3.56 -12.27
CA TYR A 185 -2.32 -3.01 -12.69
C TYR A 185 -3.27 -2.92 -11.48
N PHE A 186 -4.13 -1.89 -11.44
CA PHE A 186 -5.14 -1.76 -10.40
C PHE A 186 -6.52 -2.11 -10.96
N ALA A 187 -7.19 -3.08 -10.35
CA ALA A 187 -8.50 -3.56 -10.77
C ALA A 187 -9.52 -3.41 -9.65
N TYR A 188 -10.73 -2.99 -10.03
CA TYR A 188 -11.84 -2.67 -9.13
C TYR A 188 -13.06 -3.46 -9.56
N TYR A 189 -13.50 -4.41 -8.75
CA TYR A 189 -14.74 -5.13 -8.99
C TYR A 189 -15.87 -4.43 -8.24
N ASP A 190 -16.83 -3.90 -9.01
CA ASP A 190 -18.03 -3.27 -8.46
C ASP A 190 -19.13 -4.32 -8.25
N PHE A 191 -19.55 -4.54 -7.01
CA PHE A 191 -20.50 -5.60 -6.66
C PHE A 191 -21.92 -5.34 -7.19
N ALA A 192 -22.31 -4.08 -7.37
CA ALA A 192 -23.64 -3.72 -7.83
C ALA A 192 -23.83 -4.02 -9.33
N SER A 193 -22.84 -3.64 -10.15
CA SER A 193 -22.83 -3.88 -11.59
C SER A 193 -22.25 -5.24 -11.97
N GLN A 194 -21.52 -5.90 -11.06
CA GLN A 194 -20.81 -7.15 -11.29
C GLN A 194 -19.77 -7.05 -12.41
N THR A 195 -19.05 -5.92 -12.46
CA THR A 195 -18.06 -5.65 -13.51
C THR A 195 -16.72 -5.22 -12.93
N TRP A 196 -15.65 -5.65 -13.60
CA TRP A 196 -14.31 -5.11 -13.38
C TRP A 196 -14.14 -3.77 -14.09
N LYS A 197 -13.51 -2.82 -13.41
CA LYS A 197 -12.95 -1.60 -13.97
C LYS A 197 -11.43 -1.62 -13.73
N MET A 198 -10.67 -1.09 -14.67
CA MET A 198 -9.22 -0.96 -14.55
C MET A 198 -8.85 0.51 -14.36
N ASP A 199 -7.86 0.80 -13.51
CA ASP A 199 -7.21 2.11 -13.54
C ASP A 199 -6.44 2.27 -14.87
N SER A 200 -6.35 3.49 -15.37
CA SER A 200 -5.47 3.82 -16.49
C SER A 200 -4.01 3.90 -16.05
N LYS A 201 -3.77 4.16 -14.77
CA LYS A 201 -2.44 4.18 -14.17
C LYS A 201 -1.96 2.77 -13.89
N THR A 202 -0.69 2.55 -14.19
CA THR A 202 0.04 1.33 -13.87
C THR A 202 1.35 1.70 -13.19
N VAL A 203 1.99 0.72 -12.55
CA VAL A 203 3.33 0.89 -11.97
C VAL A 203 4.29 -0.09 -12.62
N GLU A 204 5.43 0.41 -13.08
CA GLU A 204 6.54 -0.42 -13.56
C GLU A 204 7.20 -1.13 -12.36
N LEU A 205 7.33 -2.46 -12.47
CA LEU A 205 7.96 -3.33 -11.48
C LEU A 205 9.32 -3.83 -12.01
N ASN A 206 10.12 -4.41 -11.13
CA ASN A 206 11.34 -5.16 -11.43
C ASN A 206 12.44 -4.38 -12.17
N LYS A 207 12.32 -3.06 -12.24
CA LYS A 207 13.34 -2.17 -12.78
C LYS A 207 14.26 -1.67 -11.68
N TRP A 208 15.47 -2.20 -11.64
CA TRP A 208 16.46 -1.75 -10.66
C TRP A 208 16.89 -0.31 -10.97
N PRO A 209 17.00 0.58 -9.98
CA PRO A 209 17.41 1.94 -10.26
C PRO A 209 18.83 2.05 -10.82
N SER A 210 19.07 3.10 -11.60
CA SER A 210 20.37 3.37 -12.22
C SER A 210 21.22 4.40 -11.47
N SER A 211 20.76 4.89 -10.32
CA SER A 211 21.47 5.91 -9.52
C SER A 211 22.83 5.39 -9.02
N GLU A 212 23.77 6.29 -8.71
CA GLU A 212 25.10 5.89 -8.25
C GLU A 212 25.07 5.06 -6.95
N ILE A 213 24.12 5.35 -6.06
CA ILE A 213 23.91 4.55 -4.85
C ILE A 213 23.34 3.16 -5.19
N ALA A 214 22.46 3.04 -6.20
CA ALA A 214 21.91 1.77 -6.64
C ALA A 214 22.99 0.80 -7.15
N LYS A 215 24.06 1.32 -7.76
CA LYS A 215 25.19 0.52 -8.24
C LYS A 215 26.03 -0.09 -7.11
N LYS A 216 25.98 0.50 -5.90
CA LYS A 216 26.70 0.02 -4.71
C LYS A 216 25.88 -1.01 -3.91
N ILE A 217 24.56 -1.01 -4.09
CA ILE A 217 23.64 -1.92 -3.40
C ILE A 217 23.39 -3.14 -4.30
N PRO A 218 23.57 -4.38 -3.80
CA PRO A 218 23.29 -5.56 -4.59
C PRO A 218 21.78 -5.70 -4.83
N LYS A 219 21.40 -6.20 -6.01
CA LYS A 219 20.01 -6.57 -6.29
C LYS A 219 19.64 -7.84 -5.52
N LEU A 220 18.44 -7.89 -4.96
CA LEU A 220 17.86 -9.12 -4.41
C LEU A 220 17.07 -9.83 -5.52
N ASP A 221 17.70 -10.79 -6.20
CA ASP A 221 17.09 -11.54 -7.30
C ASP A 221 16.02 -12.54 -6.82
N GLY A 222 15.09 -12.90 -7.71
CA GLY A 222 14.01 -13.85 -7.41
C GLY A 222 12.77 -13.25 -6.76
N HIS A 223 12.77 -11.94 -6.50
CA HIS A 223 11.68 -11.21 -5.85
C HIS A 223 11.05 -10.17 -6.77
N VAL A 224 9.76 -9.91 -6.57
CA VAL A 224 9.08 -8.74 -7.15
C VAL A 224 9.53 -7.51 -6.37
N PHE A 225 9.84 -6.43 -7.07
CA PHE A 225 10.16 -5.17 -6.42
C PHE A 225 9.63 -3.95 -7.18
N ARG A 226 9.34 -2.91 -6.40
CA ARG A 226 9.04 -1.57 -6.92
C ARG A 226 10.19 -0.66 -6.54
N SER A 227 10.61 0.20 -7.46
CA SER A 227 11.70 1.14 -7.19
C SER A 227 11.34 2.57 -7.57
N GLN A 228 11.91 3.51 -6.85
CA GLN A 228 11.84 4.94 -7.14
C GLN A 228 13.22 5.55 -6.92
N SER A 229 13.61 6.47 -7.78
CA SER A 229 14.86 7.23 -7.63
C SER A 229 14.61 8.71 -7.76
N TYR A 230 15.29 9.45 -6.91
CA TYR A 230 15.19 10.88 -6.77
C TYR A 230 16.59 11.48 -6.99
N ASP A 231 17.01 11.52 -8.26
CA ASP A 231 18.37 11.94 -8.65
C ASP A 231 18.75 13.32 -8.10
N SER A 232 17.78 14.23 -8.02
CA SER A 232 17.98 15.61 -7.51
C SER A 232 18.43 15.68 -6.05
N ILE A 233 18.11 14.65 -5.26
CA ILE A 233 18.49 14.57 -3.84
C ILE A 233 19.39 13.36 -3.54
N GLY A 234 19.75 12.58 -4.57
CA GLY A 234 20.64 11.43 -4.48
C GLY A 234 20.06 10.30 -3.63
N THR A 235 18.73 10.14 -3.62
CA THR A 235 18.06 9.08 -2.84
C THR A 235 17.34 8.10 -3.75
N MET A 236 17.22 6.87 -3.26
CA MET A 236 16.38 5.86 -3.89
C MET A 236 15.64 5.06 -2.81
N ASP A 237 14.49 4.53 -3.20
CA ASP A 237 13.65 3.67 -2.38
C ASP A 237 13.28 2.44 -3.20
N ILE A 238 13.41 1.26 -2.60
CA ILE A 238 13.07 -0.01 -3.23
C ILE A 238 12.27 -0.84 -2.24
N ASP A 239 11.04 -1.19 -2.61
CA ASP A 239 10.21 -2.12 -1.85
C ASP A 239 10.36 -3.51 -2.49
N VAL A 240 10.87 -4.48 -1.73
CA VAL A 240 11.03 -5.86 -2.17
C VAL A 240 10.05 -6.73 -1.42
N TYR A 241 9.25 -7.50 -2.16
CA TYR A 241 8.13 -8.25 -1.62
C TYR A 241 8.45 -9.74 -1.48
N ASN A 242 7.79 -10.40 -0.52
CA ASN A 242 7.95 -11.83 -0.22
C ASN A 242 9.37 -12.24 0.26
N VAL A 243 10.06 -11.32 0.93
CA VAL A 243 11.38 -11.57 1.54
C VAL A 243 11.18 -12.23 2.89
N ASN A 244 11.85 -13.34 3.15
CA ASN A 244 11.82 -13.97 4.47
C ASN A 244 12.97 -13.49 5.38
N SER A 245 12.92 -13.85 6.67
CA SER A 245 13.90 -13.40 7.66
C SER A 245 15.33 -13.88 7.41
N GLU A 246 15.51 -15.05 6.82
CA GLU A 246 16.84 -15.57 6.45
C GLU A 246 17.42 -14.75 5.29
N GLU A 247 16.63 -14.53 4.24
CA GLU A 247 17.01 -13.70 3.09
C GLU A 247 17.36 -12.26 3.50
N TYR A 248 16.60 -11.69 4.45
CA TYR A 248 16.92 -10.37 5.02
C TYR A 248 18.31 -10.34 5.68
N ASN A 249 18.62 -11.34 6.51
CA ASN A 249 19.92 -11.43 7.18
C ASN A 249 21.06 -11.66 6.18
N GLU A 250 20.87 -12.53 5.19
CA GLU A 250 21.83 -12.73 4.10
C GLU A 250 22.06 -11.43 3.31
N TYR A 251 21.01 -10.64 3.11
CA TYR A 251 21.11 -9.37 2.41
C TYR A 251 21.94 -8.33 3.18
N ILE A 252 21.84 -8.31 4.51
CA ILE A 252 22.73 -7.51 5.37
C ILE A 252 24.20 -7.93 5.17
N GLU A 253 24.50 -9.22 5.14
CA GLU A 253 25.87 -9.70 4.94
C GLU A 253 26.42 -9.34 3.54
N LYS A 254 25.56 -9.34 2.51
CA LYS A 254 25.92 -8.83 1.17
C LYS A 254 26.24 -7.32 1.21
N LEU A 255 25.47 -6.53 1.94
CA LEU A 255 25.74 -5.08 2.11
C LEU A 255 27.05 -4.82 2.86
N LYS A 256 27.33 -5.56 3.94
CA LYS A 256 28.62 -5.49 4.65
C LYS A 256 29.79 -5.85 3.73
N SER A 257 29.63 -6.89 2.91
CA SER A 257 30.62 -7.29 1.90
C SER A 257 30.86 -6.22 0.83
N ASN A 258 29.84 -5.43 0.51
CA ASN A 258 29.93 -4.26 -0.37
C ASN A 258 30.48 -2.99 0.31
N GLY A 259 30.93 -3.10 1.57
CA GLY A 259 31.63 -2.04 2.28
C GLY A 259 30.75 -1.17 3.17
N PHE A 260 29.47 -1.49 3.36
CA PHE A 260 28.59 -0.81 4.31
C PHE A 260 28.83 -1.30 5.74
N THR A 261 29.94 -0.85 6.35
CA THR A 261 30.42 -1.33 7.66
C THR A 261 30.57 -0.22 8.70
N GLU A 262 30.37 1.04 8.33
CA GLU A 262 30.52 2.20 9.21
C GLU A 262 29.18 2.63 9.83
N ASP A 263 29.20 3.21 11.02
CA ASP A 263 28.01 3.76 11.71
C ASP A 263 26.81 2.80 11.80
N ILE A 264 27.07 1.50 12.00
CA ILE A 264 26.01 0.47 12.04
C ILE A 264 25.01 0.77 13.16
N LYS A 265 23.72 0.74 12.81
CA LYS A 265 22.60 0.80 13.75
C LYS A 265 21.62 -0.30 13.40
N GLU A 266 21.14 -0.99 14.43
CA GLU A 266 20.16 -2.05 14.29
C GLU A 266 19.14 -1.95 15.40
N ASN A 267 17.86 -2.10 15.07
CA ASN A 267 16.80 -2.22 16.06
C ASN A 267 15.86 -3.35 15.64
N ASP A 268 15.53 -4.21 16.59
CA ASP A 268 14.55 -5.27 16.41
C ASP A 268 13.28 -4.97 17.20
N TYR A 269 12.16 -4.91 16.51
CA TYR A 269 10.83 -4.72 17.06
C TYR A 269 9.99 -5.98 16.82
N ASN A 270 8.85 -6.08 17.53
CA ASN A 270 7.99 -7.26 17.41
C ASN A 270 7.53 -7.52 15.96
N SER A 271 7.16 -6.47 15.23
CA SER A 271 6.63 -6.57 13.86
C SER A 271 7.62 -6.18 12.77
N SER A 272 8.79 -5.63 13.11
CA SER A 272 9.76 -5.18 12.12
C SER A 272 11.19 -5.16 12.63
N THR A 273 12.16 -5.17 11.72
CA THR A 273 13.59 -5.01 12.02
C THR A 273 14.14 -3.87 11.17
N THR A 274 15.03 -3.05 11.73
CA THR A 274 15.72 -1.99 10.98
C THR A 274 17.22 -2.17 11.06
N TRP A 275 17.90 -1.92 9.95
CA TRP A 275 19.36 -1.93 9.88
C TRP A 275 19.84 -0.73 9.05
N GLU A 276 20.83 0.00 9.52
CA GLU A 276 21.43 1.15 8.82
C GLU A 276 22.94 1.06 8.90
N ALA A 277 23.63 1.39 7.81
CA ALA A 277 25.09 1.53 7.79
C ALA A 277 25.54 2.51 6.70
N LYS A 278 26.82 2.87 6.75
CA LYS A 278 27.51 3.69 5.75
C LYS A 278 28.69 2.96 5.13
N ASP A 279 29.01 3.32 3.90
CA ASP A 279 30.31 3.00 3.30
C ASP A 279 31.37 4.06 3.66
N LYS A 280 32.64 3.78 3.32
CA LYS A 280 33.77 4.69 3.56
C LYS A 280 33.65 6.04 2.85
N ASP A 281 32.89 6.07 1.75
CA ASP A 281 32.65 7.30 0.99
C ASP A 281 31.57 8.16 1.66
N GLY A 282 30.84 7.62 2.64
CA GLY A 282 29.77 8.27 3.39
C GLY A 282 28.38 8.11 2.76
N ASN A 283 28.22 7.20 1.80
CA ASN A 283 26.91 6.78 1.31
C ASN A 283 26.22 5.94 2.38
N LYS A 284 24.89 6.03 2.46
CA LYS A 284 24.11 5.39 3.51
C LYS A 284 23.07 4.45 2.93
N VAL A 285 22.88 3.31 3.59
CA VAL A 285 21.77 2.38 3.34
C VAL A 285 20.99 2.22 4.64
N ARG A 286 19.67 2.28 4.54
CA ARG A 286 18.74 1.91 5.60
C ARG A 286 17.81 0.84 5.07
N LEU A 287 17.68 -0.24 5.82
CA LEU A 287 16.72 -1.32 5.62
C LEU A 287 15.62 -1.22 6.69
N GLU A 288 14.39 -1.49 6.27
CA GLU A 288 13.26 -1.73 7.15
C GLU A 288 12.55 -2.99 6.67
N TYR A 289 12.49 -4.01 7.52
CA TYR A 289 11.90 -5.30 7.20
C TYR A 289 10.64 -5.51 8.04
N ASP A 290 9.49 -5.61 7.38
CA ASP A 290 8.21 -5.97 8.00
C ASP A 290 8.09 -7.51 8.06
N LYS A 291 8.09 -8.04 9.29
CA LYS A 291 8.09 -9.49 9.55
C LYS A 291 6.76 -10.13 9.20
N GLU A 292 5.65 -9.40 9.38
CA GLU A 292 4.30 -9.91 9.12
C GLU A 292 4.02 -9.91 7.62
N LYS A 293 4.37 -8.81 6.94
CA LYS A 293 4.16 -8.66 5.49
C LYS A 293 5.23 -9.31 4.63
N LYS A 294 6.36 -9.74 5.23
CA LYS A 294 7.52 -10.27 4.50
C LYS A 294 7.99 -9.30 3.41
N GLN A 295 8.14 -8.04 3.81
CA GLN A 295 8.47 -6.94 2.91
C GLN A 295 9.74 -6.24 3.41
N LEU A 296 10.67 -5.99 2.49
CA LEU A 296 11.92 -5.28 2.76
C LEU A 296 11.94 -3.95 2.00
N ASP A 297 12.01 -2.86 2.74
CA ASP A 297 12.21 -1.52 2.21
C ASP A 297 13.70 -1.16 2.28
N ILE A 298 14.28 -0.80 1.14
CA ILE A 298 15.69 -0.43 0.98
C ILE A 298 15.77 1.05 0.60
N ASN A 299 16.23 1.89 1.53
CA ASN A 299 16.52 3.29 1.29
C ASN A 299 18.03 3.50 1.08
N GLY A 300 18.41 3.97 -0.11
CA GLY A 300 19.77 4.37 -0.43
C GLY A 300 19.89 5.89 -0.46
N THR A 301 20.92 6.44 0.17
CA THR A 301 21.26 7.88 0.09
C THR A 301 22.72 8.04 -0.28
N GLY A 302 22.98 8.63 -1.44
CA GLY A 302 24.33 9.05 -1.84
C GLY A 302 24.82 10.23 -1.01
N LYS A 303 26.13 10.30 -0.75
CA LYS A 303 26.71 11.47 -0.08
C LYS A 303 26.51 12.71 -0.96
N LYS A 304 25.95 13.78 -0.37
CA LYS A 304 25.93 15.10 -1.02
C LYS A 304 27.35 15.64 -1.08
N THR A 305 27.91 15.75 -2.29
CA THR A 305 29.02 16.67 -2.52
C THR A 305 28.49 18.09 -2.34
N GLU A 306 28.92 18.77 -1.28
CA GLU A 306 28.79 20.23 -1.20
C GLU A 306 29.51 20.81 -2.42
N LYS A 307 28.75 21.42 -3.34
CA LYS A 307 29.29 22.28 -4.38
C LYS A 307 29.22 23.72 -3.90
#